data_AF-A0A4R4G6U3-F1
#
_entry.id   AF-A0A4R4G6U3-F1
#
_cell.length_a   1.000
_cell.length_b   1.000
_cell.length_c   1.000
_cell.angle_alpha   90.00
_cell.angle_beta   90.00
_cell.angle_gamma   90.00
#
_symmetry.space_group_name_H-M   'P 1'
#
loop_
_entity.id
_entity.type
_entity.pdbx_description
1 polymer ?
#
loop_
_entity_poly.entity_id
_entity_poly.type
_entity_poly.pdbx_seq_one_letter_code
_entity_poly.pdbx_strand_id
1 'polypeptide(L)'
;MDAELFRAKHQLWLRLAFLSFAAPDPQIKSRLYEFSQIEFRHLKWLSQHLYDASTPYDYGRDKTFGIEFSTLRDGVDAALAELQTLDTLYDGSLLCERMRRDERYFQGVIEGYRPLSLDIAGAFDRRRVWSDAPLDRAQTDALSLFLFEELYKEYELILIYLYRLVRAGSAIQSSSFTDLIDESHFHLRSFGEMMAKMGILALPRELHPRTYVIEDMEKFLRNGIVEEENAKEECRRLSEAVTDEKLSAFFEFINYQESYHIEIMKKLLEERLWNN
;
A
#
# COMPACT_ATOMS: atom_id res chain seq x y z
N MET A 1 -22.59 -8.40 1.98
CA MET A 1 -21.34 -7.63 2.06
C MET A 1 -21.24 -7.05 3.46
N ASP A 2 -20.17 -7.34 4.18
CA ASP A 2 -19.99 -6.98 5.58
C ASP A 2 -18.52 -6.64 5.90
N ALA A 3 -18.23 -6.36 7.18
CA ALA A 3 -16.88 -6.06 7.64
C ALA A 3 -15.91 -7.26 7.53
N GLU A 4 -16.42 -8.49 7.52
CA GLU A 4 -15.58 -9.69 7.34
C GLU A 4 -15.06 -9.76 5.91
N LEU A 5 -15.95 -9.59 4.92
CA LEU A 5 -15.56 -9.49 3.53
C LEU A 5 -14.56 -8.34 3.31
N PHE A 6 -14.78 -7.17 3.92
CA PHE A 6 -13.87 -6.04 3.81
C PHE A 6 -12.45 -6.38 4.31
N ARG A 7 -12.32 -6.99 5.49
CA ARG A 7 -11.02 -7.43 6.03
C ARG A 7 -10.34 -8.46 5.13
N ALA A 8 -11.10 -9.44 4.62
CA ALA A 8 -10.56 -10.45 3.73
C ALA A 8 -10.01 -9.84 2.43
N LYS A 9 -10.72 -8.86 1.86
CA LYS A 9 -10.27 -8.10 0.68
C LYS A 9 -9.06 -7.22 0.95
N HIS A 10 -9.00 -6.63 2.14
CA HIS A 10 -7.86 -5.84 2.59
C HIS A 10 -6.58 -6.70 2.66
N GLN A 11 -6.70 -7.91 3.21
CA GLN A 11 -5.60 -8.88 3.23
C GLN A 11 -5.17 -9.32 1.83
N LEU A 12 -6.12 -9.64 0.94
CA LEU A 12 -5.79 -10.04 -0.42
C LEU A 12 -5.06 -8.92 -1.19
N TRP A 13 -5.52 -7.67 -1.06
CA TRP A 13 -4.83 -6.51 -1.63
C TRP A 13 -3.37 -6.44 -1.15
N LEU A 14 -3.14 -6.54 0.17
CA LEU A 14 -1.80 -6.56 0.74
C LEU A 14 -0.96 -7.73 0.23
N ARG A 15 -1.52 -8.94 0.19
CA ARG A 15 -0.80 -10.13 -0.29
C ARG A 15 -0.34 -9.95 -1.73
N LEU A 16 -1.25 -9.53 -2.62
CA LEU A 16 -0.91 -9.32 -4.04
C LEU A 16 0.10 -8.18 -4.22
N ALA A 17 -0.04 -7.08 -3.50
CA ALA A 17 0.91 -5.97 -3.55
C ALA A 17 2.31 -6.41 -3.09
N PHE A 18 2.44 -7.04 -1.93
CA PHE A 18 3.74 -7.43 -1.39
C PHE A 18 4.39 -8.59 -2.14
N LEU A 19 3.60 -9.53 -2.68
CA LEU A 19 4.12 -10.52 -3.62
C LEU A 19 4.64 -9.86 -4.90
N SER A 20 3.99 -8.80 -5.38
CA SER A 20 4.49 -8.05 -6.53
C SER A 20 5.83 -7.38 -6.24
N PHE A 21 6.02 -6.84 -5.03
CA PHE A 21 7.27 -6.18 -4.63
C PHE A 21 8.42 -7.18 -4.56
N ALA A 22 8.16 -8.40 -4.07
CA ALA A 22 9.14 -9.47 -3.92
C ALA A 22 9.41 -10.26 -5.21
N ALA A 23 8.49 -10.27 -6.17
CA ALA A 23 8.64 -11.03 -7.40
C ALA A 23 9.85 -10.56 -8.24
N PRO A 24 10.76 -11.47 -8.65
CA PRO A 24 11.95 -11.10 -9.41
C PRO A 24 11.67 -10.91 -10.90
N ASP A 25 10.65 -11.59 -11.44
CA ASP A 25 10.26 -11.47 -12.84
C ASP A 25 9.41 -10.21 -13.07
N PRO A 26 9.80 -9.29 -13.98
CA PRO A 26 9.07 -8.04 -14.20
C PRO A 26 7.63 -8.21 -14.69
N GLN A 27 7.33 -9.26 -15.46
CA GLN A 27 5.98 -9.50 -15.98
C GLN A 27 5.07 -10.01 -14.86
N ILE A 28 5.55 -10.94 -14.04
CA ILE A 28 4.83 -11.44 -12.86
C ILE A 28 4.61 -10.29 -11.87
N LYS A 29 5.67 -9.52 -11.57
CA LYS A 29 5.60 -8.32 -10.73
C LYS A 29 4.51 -7.36 -11.21
N SER A 30 4.55 -6.95 -12.49
CA SER A 30 3.54 -6.03 -13.05
C SER A 30 2.13 -6.60 -12.92
N ARG A 31 1.95 -7.89 -13.24
CA ARG A 31 0.64 -8.52 -13.22
C ARG A 31 0.06 -8.62 -11.80
N LEU A 32 0.85 -9.03 -10.82
CA LEU A 32 0.43 -9.09 -9.42
C LEU A 32 0.09 -7.69 -8.89
N TYR A 33 0.88 -6.68 -9.26
CA TYR A 33 0.60 -5.30 -8.90
C TYR A 33 -0.73 -4.82 -9.51
N GLU A 34 -0.96 -5.07 -10.80
CA GLU A 34 -2.23 -4.75 -11.47
C GLU A 34 -3.44 -5.40 -10.76
N PHE A 35 -3.32 -6.66 -10.33
CA PHE A 35 -4.36 -7.33 -9.55
C PHE A 35 -4.56 -6.67 -8.18
N SER A 36 -3.49 -6.28 -7.49
CA SER A 36 -3.60 -5.52 -6.23
C SER A 36 -4.36 -4.20 -6.44
N GLN A 37 -4.14 -3.50 -7.57
CA GLN A 37 -4.84 -2.25 -7.87
C GLN A 37 -6.34 -2.47 -8.14
N ILE A 38 -6.71 -3.60 -8.77
CA ILE A 38 -8.12 -3.97 -8.92
C ILE A 38 -8.74 -4.29 -7.55
N GLU A 39 -8.04 -5.06 -6.71
CA GLU A 39 -8.49 -5.37 -5.35
C GLU A 39 -8.67 -4.13 -4.48
N PHE A 40 -7.79 -3.14 -4.64
CA PHE A 40 -7.97 -1.87 -3.95
C PHE A 40 -9.19 -1.09 -4.47
N ARG A 41 -9.51 -1.14 -5.76
CA ARG A 41 -10.78 -0.61 -6.26
C ARG A 41 -11.98 -1.36 -5.68
N HIS A 42 -11.89 -2.68 -5.50
CA HIS A 42 -12.92 -3.45 -4.81
C HIS A 42 -13.10 -2.95 -3.36
N LEU A 43 -12.02 -2.66 -2.64
CA LEU A 43 -12.07 -2.05 -1.32
C LEU A 43 -12.76 -0.69 -1.32
N LYS A 44 -12.49 0.19 -2.31
CA LYS A 44 -13.21 1.48 -2.48
C LYS A 44 -14.73 1.29 -2.57
N TRP A 45 -15.18 0.30 -3.34
CA TRP A 45 -16.61 0.02 -3.46
C TRP A 45 -17.21 -0.58 -2.19
N LEU A 46 -16.49 -1.48 -1.52
CA LEU A 46 -16.95 -2.10 -0.27
C LEU A 46 -17.02 -1.07 0.87
N SER A 47 -16.03 -0.19 1.00
CA SER A 47 -16.05 0.86 2.02
C SER A 47 -17.24 1.80 1.83
N GLN A 48 -17.56 2.17 0.58
CA GLN A 48 -18.73 2.99 0.28
C GLN A 48 -20.02 2.27 0.67
N HIS A 49 -20.16 1.00 0.28
CA HIS A 49 -21.33 0.19 0.62
C HIS A 49 -21.55 0.10 2.14
N LEU A 50 -20.48 -0.17 2.89
CA LEU A 50 -20.53 -0.28 4.35
C LEU A 50 -20.86 1.05 5.01
N TYR A 51 -20.30 2.16 4.49
CA TYR A 51 -20.62 3.50 4.95
C TYR A 51 -22.10 3.85 4.73
N ASP A 52 -22.63 3.63 3.53
CA ASP A 52 -24.04 3.90 3.18
C ASP A 52 -25.00 3.06 4.04
N ALA A 53 -24.61 1.83 4.36
CA ALA A 53 -25.35 0.93 5.24
C ALA A 53 -25.15 1.23 6.74
N SER A 54 -24.39 2.28 7.11
CA SER A 54 -24.02 2.59 8.50
C SER A 54 -23.40 1.40 9.24
N THR A 55 -22.70 0.53 8.51
CA THR A 55 -22.05 -0.67 9.05
C THR A 55 -20.58 -0.33 9.37
N PRO A 56 -20.17 -0.42 10.65
CA PRO A 56 -18.77 -0.17 11.01
C PRO A 56 -17.86 -1.24 10.40
N TYR A 57 -16.66 -0.82 10.00
CA TYR A 57 -15.62 -1.69 9.46
C TYR A 57 -14.25 -1.24 9.97
N ASP A 58 -13.27 -2.15 9.87
CA ASP A 58 -11.90 -1.92 10.29
C ASP A 58 -10.92 -2.58 9.31
N TYR A 59 -9.63 -2.29 9.50
CA TYR A 59 -8.53 -2.84 8.70
C TYR A 59 -7.84 -4.02 9.40
N GLY A 60 -8.57 -4.70 10.30
CA GLY A 60 -8.03 -5.84 11.04
C GLY A 60 -7.61 -6.98 10.13
N ARG A 61 -6.66 -7.79 10.60
CA ARG A 61 -6.13 -8.95 9.87
C ARG A 61 -6.18 -10.21 10.73
N ASP A 62 -6.18 -11.36 10.07
CA ASP A 62 -5.94 -12.64 10.71
C ASP A 62 -4.55 -12.64 11.34
N LYS A 63 -4.43 -13.21 12.54
CA LYS A 63 -3.15 -13.31 13.26
C LYS A 63 -2.13 -14.17 12.54
N THR A 64 -2.57 -15.06 11.65
CA THR A 64 -1.70 -15.90 10.81
C THR A 64 -1.38 -15.26 9.47
N PHE A 65 -1.91 -14.07 9.17
CA PHE A 65 -1.61 -13.38 7.93
C PHE A 65 -0.14 -12.98 7.88
N GLY A 66 0.53 -13.34 6.79
CA GLY A 66 1.94 -13.04 6.55
C GLY A 66 2.22 -12.79 5.07
N ILE A 67 3.37 -12.19 4.82
CA ILE A 67 3.89 -11.89 3.47
C ILE A 67 5.25 -12.55 3.20
N GLU A 68 5.87 -13.15 4.22
CA GLU A 68 7.21 -13.72 4.11
C GLU A 68 7.10 -15.13 3.56
N PHE A 69 7.67 -15.34 2.38
CA PHE A 69 7.65 -16.62 1.68
C PHE A 69 9.05 -16.98 1.18
N SER A 70 9.36 -18.27 1.14
CA SER A 70 10.63 -18.74 0.59
C SER A 70 10.60 -18.76 -0.94
N THR A 71 9.47 -19.19 -1.53
CA THR A 71 9.32 -19.27 -2.98
C THR A 71 8.10 -18.51 -3.47
N LEU A 72 8.13 -18.09 -4.74
CA LEU A 72 6.97 -17.50 -5.41
C LEU A 72 5.76 -18.44 -5.37
N ARG A 73 5.99 -19.75 -5.47
CA ARG A 73 4.94 -20.76 -5.37
C ARG A 73 4.20 -20.67 -4.04
N ASP A 74 4.90 -20.60 -2.92
CA ASP A 74 4.29 -20.53 -1.59
C ASP A 74 3.40 -19.29 -1.45
N GLY A 75 3.89 -18.15 -1.95
CA GLY A 75 3.13 -16.90 -1.98
C GLY A 75 1.89 -16.96 -2.86
N VAL A 76 2.03 -17.54 -4.05
CA VAL A 76 0.93 -17.78 -5.00
C VAL A 76 -0.11 -18.74 -4.42
N ASP A 77 0.31 -19.84 -3.80
CA ASP A 77 -0.59 -20.79 -3.13
C ASP A 77 -1.39 -20.10 -2.02
N ALA A 78 -0.74 -19.24 -1.23
CA ALA A 78 -1.40 -18.45 -0.20
C ALA A 78 -2.41 -17.45 -0.78
N ALA A 79 -2.12 -16.80 -1.92
CA ALA A 79 -3.06 -15.90 -2.60
C ALA A 79 -4.26 -16.66 -3.18
N LEU A 80 -4.03 -17.84 -3.77
CA LEU A 80 -5.09 -18.71 -4.29
C LEU A 80 -6.03 -19.19 -3.18
N ALA A 81 -5.49 -19.54 -2.01
CA ALA A 81 -6.30 -19.93 -0.85
C ALA A 81 -7.20 -18.77 -0.35
N GLU A 82 -6.69 -17.54 -0.35
CA GLU A 82 -7.50 -16.35 -0.02
C GLU A 82 -8.60 -16.09 -1.03
N LEU A 83 -8.30 -16.19 -2.33
CA LEU A 83 -9.29 -16.06 -3.40
C LEU A 83 -10.41 -17.12 -3.29
N GLN A 84 -10.06 -18.35 -2.91
CA GLN A 84 -11.05 -19.41 -2.66
C GLN A 84 -11.91 -19.10 -1.43
N THR A 85 -11.31 -18.57 -0.37
CA THR A 85 -12.04 -18.19 0.84
C THR A 85 -13.03 -17.05 0.55
N LEU A 86 -12.61 -16.04 -0.22
CA LEU A 86 -13.46 -14.91 -0.61
C LEU A 86 -14.72 -15.33 -1.37
N ASP A 87 -14.65 -16.37 -2.22
CA ASP A 87 -15.84 -16.85 -2.96
C ASP A 87 -16.97 -17.28 -2.02
N THR A 88 -16.65 -17.73 -0.81
CA THR A 88 -17.62 -18.11 0.22
C THR A 88 -18.25 -16.93 0.95
N LEU A 89 -17.61 -15.76 0.94
CA LEU A 89 -18.06 -14.53 1.59
C LEU A 89 -18.94 -13.65 0.68
N TYR A 90 -18.93 -13.93 -0.62
CA TYR A 90 -19.71 -13.17 -1.58
C TYR A 90 -21.19 -13.53 -1.56
N ASP A 91 -22.03 -12.50 -1.47
CA ASP A 91 -23.47 -12.63 -1.68
C ASP A 91 -23.85 -12.60 -3.18
N GLY A 92 -25.16 -12.52 -3.45
CA GLY A 92 -25.74 -12.45 -4.80
C GLY A 92 -25.86 -11.04 -5.38
N SER A 93 -25.25 -10.02 -4.76
CA SER A 93 -25.28 -8.65 -5.29
C SER A 93 -24.45 -8.52 -6.57
N LEU A 94 -24.81 -7.56 -7.43
CA LEU A 94 -24.06 -7.26 -8.66
C LEU A 94 -22.59 -6.91 -8.38
N LEU A 95 -22.31 -6.25 -7.26
CA LEU A 95 -20.95 -5.90 -6.86
C LEU A 95 -20.13 -7.15 -6.50
N CYS A 96 -20.70 -8.06 -5.70
CA CYS A 96 -20.06 -9.34 -5.41
C CYS A 96 -19.90 -10.22 -6.66
N GLU A 97 -20.87 -10.22 -7.57
CA GLU A 97 -20.72 -10.91 -8.86
C GLU A 97 -19.59 -10.35 -9.71
N ARG A 98 -19.42 -9.02 -9.72
CA ARG A 98 -18.30 -8.37 -10.41
C ARG A 98 -16.96 -8.78 -9.80
N MET A 99 -16.80 -8.66 -8.48
CA MET A 99 -15.58 -9.05 -7.76
C MET A 99 -15.22 -10.51 -8.05
N ARG A 100 -16.21 -11.41 -7.90
CA ARG A 100 -16.07 -12.85 -8.18
C ARG A 100 -15.57 -13.14 -9.60
N ARG A 101 -16.03 -12.39 -10.61
CA ARG A 101 -15.57 -12.58 -12.00
C ARG A 101 -14.14 -12.10 -12.21
N ASP A 102 -13.79 -10.93 -11.67
CA ASP A 102 -12.45 -10.38 -11.75
C ASP A 102 -11.46 -11.34 -11.05
N GLU A 103 -11.82 -11.88 -9.89
CA GLU A 103 -10.99 -12.80 -9.12
C GLU A 103 -10.87 -14.20 -9.71
N ARG A 104 -11.90 -14.71 -10.40
CA ARG A 104 -11.76 -15.95 -11.20
C ARG A 104 -10.73 -15.79 -12.31
N TYR A 105 -10.65 -14.61 -12.91
CA TYR A 105 -9.59 -14.30 -13.86
C TYR A 105 -8.22 -14.26 -13.17
N PHE A 106 -8.12 -13.66 -11.98
CA PHE A 106 -6.87 -13.66 -11.20
C PHE A 106 -6.42 -15.09 -10.89
N GLN A 107 -7.32 -15.94 -10.39
CA GLN A 107 -7.06 -17.35 -10.11
C GLN A 107 -6.46 -18.05 -11.34
N GLY A 108 -7.08 -17.89 -12.52
CA GLY A 108 -6.57 -18.52 -13.75
C GLY A 108 -5.17 -18.06 -14.14
N VAL A 109 -4.85 -16.77 -13.97
CA VAL A 109 -3.51 -16.23 -14.27
C VAL A 109 -2.49 -16.67 -13.22
N ILE A 110 -2.84 -16.57 -11.94
CA ILE A 110 -1.99 -16.90 -10.80
C ILE A 110 -1.66 -18.40 -10.76
N GLU A 111 -2.62 -19.28 -11.09
CA GLU A 111 -2.37 -20.73 -11.20
C GLU A 111 -1.28 -21.03 -12.25
N GLY A 112 -1.18 -20.21 -13.31
CA GLY A 112 -0.11 -20.29 -14.31
C GLY A 112 1.29 -20.01 -13.75
N TYR A 113 1.41 -19.29 -12.64
CA TYR A 113 2.68 -19.04 -11.95
C TYR A 113 3.07 -20.14 -10.96
N ARG A 114 2.12 -20.97 -10.55
CA ARG A 114 2.34 -22.04 -9.57
C ARG A 114 3.48 -23.02 -9.91
N PRO A 115 3.72 -23.40 -11.18
CA PRO A 115 4.87 -24.23 -11.53
C PRO A 115 6.22 -23.57 -11.24
N LEU A 116 6.28 -22.23 -11.18
CA LEU A 116 7.50 -21.47 -10.96
C LEU A 116 7.91 -21.49 -9.48
N SER A 117 9.03 -22.15 -9.19
CA SER A 117 9.63 -22.15 -7.85
C SER A 117 10.76 -21.12 -7.75
N LEU A 118 10.47 -19.88 -8.15
CA LEU A 118 11.44 -18.78 -8.05
C LEU A 118 11.70 -18.46 -6.58
N ASP A 119 12.98 -18.33 -6.21
CA ASP A 119 13.37 -17.90 -4.87
C ASP A 119 12.99 -16.43 -4.66
N ILE A 120 12.23 -16.18 -3.60
CA ILE A 120 11.90 -14.83 -3.14
C ILE A 120 12.28 -14.61 -1.67
N ALA A 121 12.93 -15.59 -1.03
CA ALA A 121 13.42 -15.49 0.35
C ALA A 121 14.39 -14.31 0.51
N GLY A 122 15.10 -13.96 -0.57
CA GLY A 122 15.98 -12.80 -0.62
C GLY A 122 15.30 -11.47 -0.26
N ALA A 123 13.97 -11.35 -0.41
CA ALA A 123 13.21 -10.17 0.00
C ALA A 123 13.05 -10.01 1.52
N PHE A 124 13.31 -11.08 2.28
CA PHE A 124 13.00 -11.21 3.70
C PHE A 124 14.20 -11.62 4.57
N ASP A 125 15.38 -11.80 3.97
CA ASP A 125 16.55 -12.40 4.63
C ASP A 125 17.31 -11.51 5.63
N ARG A 126 16.91 -10.24 5.75
CA ARG A 126 17.46 -9.23 6.66
C ARG A 126 18.95 -8.92 6.46
N ARG A 127 19.52 -9.20 5.27
CA ARG A 127 20.93 -8.90 4.97
C ARG A 127 21.23 -7.41 4.87
N ARG A 128 20.25 -6.57 4.54
CA ARG A 128 20.38 -5.10 4.41
C ARG A 128 21.45 -4.70 3.39
N VAL A 129 21.47 -5.37 2.25
CA VAL A 129 22.45 -5.13 1.18
C VAL A 129 21.77 -4.46 0.00
N TRP A 130 22.23 -3.26 -0.37
CA TRP A 130 21.85 -2.65 -1.64
C TRP A 130 22.65 -3.30 -2.77
N SER A 131 21.98 -3.94 -3.72
CA SER A 131 22.65 -4.76 -4.74
C SER A 131 23.31 -3.97 -5.87
N ASP A 132 22.93 -2.70 -6.08
CA ASP A 132 23.35 -1.94 -7.27
C ASP A 132 24.65 -1.16 -7.05
N ALA A 133 24.97 -0.87 -5.79
CA ALA A 133 26.20 -0.19 -5.40
C ALA A 133 26.54 -0.52 -3.95
N PRO A 134 27.84 -0.54 -3.59
CA PRO A 134 28.24 -0.65 -2.19
C PRO A 134 27.82 0.63 -1.46
N LEU A 135 26.97 0.47 -0.45
CA LEU A 135 26.69 1.50 0.55
C LEU A 135 27.54 1.23 1.79
N ASP A 136 28.07 2.28 2.41
CA ASP A 136 28.68 2.14 3.73
C ASP A 136 27.61 1.87 4.81
N ARG A 137 28.07 1.62 6.04
CA ARG A 137 27.16 1.31 7.14
C ARG A 137 26.21 2.47 7.46
N ALA A 138 26.69 3.71 7.45
CA ALA A 138 25.87 4.87 7.79
C ALA A 138 24.78 5.10 6.73
N GLN A 139 25.14 5.01 5.44
CA GLN A 139 24.20 5.07 4.32
C GLN A 139 23.17 3.93 4.39
N THR A 140 23.62 2.71 4.69
CA THR A 140 22.73 1.54 4.82
C THR A 140 21.77 1.67 6.01
N ASP A 141 22.25 2.19 7.15
CA ASP A 141 21.44 2.47 8.34
C ASP A 141 20.39 3.56 8.06
N ALA A 142 20.78 4.68 7.46
CA ALA A 142 19.87 5.76 7.10
C ALA A 142 18.81 5.30 6.08
N LEU A 143 19.22 4.62 5.00
CA LEU A 143 18.31 4.08 3.99
C LEU A 143 17.31 3.08 4.59
N SER A 144 17.79 2.18 5.46
CA SER A 144 16.91 1.19 6.09
C SER A 144 15.86 1.85 6.96
N LEU A 145 16.25 2.83 7.78
CA LEU A 145 15.33 3.55 8.68
C LEU A 145 14.27 4.28 7.87
N PHE A 146 14.69 5.08 6.90
CA PHE A 146 13.79 5.80 5.99
C PHE A 146 12.77 4.87 5.34
N LEU A 147 13.22 3.75 4.75
CA LEU A 147 12.32 2.83 4.07
C LEU A 147 11.28 2.21 5.02
N PHE A 148 11.64 1.90 6.26
CA PHE A 148 10.67 1.39 7.24
C PHE A 148 9.64 2.44 7.64
N GLU A 149 10.08 3.68 7.88
CA GLU A 149 9.20 4.79 8.26
C GLU A 149 8.24 5.12 7.11
N GLU A 150 8.77 5.28 5.90
CA GLU A 150 7.99 5.69 4.73
C GLU A 150 7.08 4.58 4.20
N LEU A 151 7.53 3.32 4.12
CA LEU A 151 6.62 2.22 3.73
C LEU A 151 5.42 2.15 4.69
N TYR A 152 5.67 2.32 5.97
CA TYR A 152 4.62 2.32 6.98
C TYR A 152 3.68 3.52 6.83
N LYS A 153 4.24 4.73 6.68
CA LYS A 153 3.51 5.97 6.45
C LYS A 153 2.58 5.83 5.26
N GLU A 154 3.08 5.41 4.11
CA GLU A 154 2.29 5.34 2.88
C GLU A 154 1.15 4.32 2.95
N TYR A 155 1.41 3.15 3.55
CA TYR A 155 0.34 2.19 3.82
C TYR A 155 -0.74 2.77 4.74
N GLU A 156 -0.33 3.47 5.81
CA GLU A 156 -1.27 4.11 6.73
C GLU A 156 -2.10 5.18 6.01
N LEU A 157 -1.46 6.06 5.25
CA LEU A 157 -2.09 7.15 4.50
C LEU A 157 -3.11 6.64 3.48
N ILE A 158 -2.78 5.59 2.70
CA ILE A 158 -3.74 4.97 1.76
C ILE A 158 -5.04 4.60 2.45
N LEU A 159 -4.96 3.98 3.64
CA LEU A 159 -6.13 3.52 4.37
C LEU A 159 -6.89 4.66 5.05
N ILE A 160 -6.18 5.65 5.61
CA ILE A 160 -6.79 6.87 6.17
C ILE A 160 -7.54 7.62 5.07
N TYR A 161 -6.92 7.83 3.92
CA TYR A 161 -7.53 8.54 2.80
C TYR A 161 -8.69 7.75 2.20
N LEU A 162 -8.61 6.42 2.12
CA LEU A 162 -9.75 5.58 1.75
C LEU A 162 -10.93 5.76 2.71
N TYR A 163 -10.67 5.81 4.02
CA TYR A 163 -11.69 6.06 5.03
C TYR A 163 -12.33 7.45 4.87
N ARG A 164 -11.52 8.47 4.54
CA ARG A 164 -12.01 9.84 4.30
C ARG A 164 -12.74 9.98 2.97
N LEU A 165 -12.34 9.26 1.93
CA LEU A 165 -12.90 9.33 0.58
C LEU A 165 -14.42 9.05 0.59
N VAL A 166 -14.85 7.99 1.27
CA VAL A 166 -16.29 7.63 1.33
C VAL A 166 -17.12 8.58 2.18
N ARG A 167 -16.44 9.45 2.96
CA ARG A 167 -17.02 10.51 3.79
C ARG A 167 -16.85 11.90 3.17
N ALA A 168 -16.34 11.99 1.95
CA ALA A 168 -16.15 13.25 1.27
C ALA A 168 -17.51 13.93 1.02
N GLY A 169 -17.65 15.18 1.44
CA GLY A 169 -18.85 15.99 1.26
C GLY A 169 -18.88 16.80 -0.04
N SER A 170 -17.75 16.84 -0.77
CA SER A 170 -17.63 17.60 -2.01
C SER A 170 -16.85 16.83 -3.08
N ALA A 171 -17.03 17.23 -4.34
CA ALA A 171 -16.25 16.69 -5.46
C ALA A 171 -14.76 17.00 -5.31
N ILE A 172 -14.41 18.15 -4.72
CA ILE A 172 -13.03 18.56 -4.45
C ILE A 172 -12.39 17.62 -3.43
N GLN A 173 -13.08 17.35 -2.32
CA GLN A 173 -12.60 16.38 -1.33
C GLN A 173 -12.43 14.99 -1.95
N SER A 174 -13.40 14.55 -2.76
CA SER A 174 -13.35 13.25 -3.42
C SER A 174 -12.15 13.12 -4.38
N SER A 175 -11.91 14.13 -5.21
CA SER A 175 -10.74 14.14 -6.10
C SER A 175 -9.44 14.20 -5.31
N SER A 176 -9.36 15.07 -4.30
CA SER A 176 -8.14 15.25 -3.51
C SER A 176 -7.75 14.00 -2.72
N PHE A 177 -8.69 13.30 -2.10
CA PHE A 177 -8.38 12.02 -1.45
C PHE A 177 -8.04 10.92 -2.47
N THR A 178 -8.62 10.95 -3.67
CA THR A 178 -8.23 10.01 -4.73
C THR A 178 -6.79 10.26 -5.17
N ASP A 179 -6.43 11.51 -5.45
CA ASP A 179 -5.08 11.89 -5.85
C ASP A 179 -4.05 11.48 -4.77
N LEU A 180 -4.32 11.79 -3.49
CA LEU A 180 -3.45 11.39 -2.39
C LEU A 180 -3.27 9.86 -2.28
N ILE A 181 -4.33 9.09 -2.51
CA ILE A 181 -4.24 7.62 -2.50
C ILE A 181 -3.37 7.11 -3.66
N ASP A 182 -3.55 7.68 -4.85
CA ASP A 182 -2.84 7.25 -6.04
C ASP A 182 -1.33 7.56 -5.94
N GLU A 183 -0.97 8.72 -5.40
CA GLU A 183 0.42 9.08 -5.08
C GLU A 183 1.02 8.16 -4.00
N SER A 184 0.32 7.94 -2.88
CA SER A 184 0.78 7.03 -1.82
C SER A 184 0.95 5.59 -2.31
N HIS A 185 0.15 5.12 -3.28
CA HIS A 185 0.37 3.80 -3.90
C HIS A 185 1.69 3.74 -4.68
N PHE A 186 2.04 4.81 -5.39
CA PHE A 186 3.30 4.88 -6.11
C PHE A 186 4.50 4.85 -5.15
N HIS A 187 4.44 5.60 -4.04
CA HIS A 187 5.45 5.58 -2.99
C HIS A 187 5.55 4.21 -2.30
N LEU A 188 4.42 3.65 -1.84
CA LEU A 188 4.37 2.33 -1.21
C LEU A 188 5.03 1.26 -2.08
N ARG A 189 4.73 1.26 -3.39
CA ARG A 189 5.36 0.35 -4.34
C ARG A 189 6.86 0.59 -4.44
N SER A 190 7.29 1.83 -4.62
CA SER A 190 8.69 2.18 -4.81
C SER A 190 9.53 1.77 -3.59
N PHE A 191 9.09 2.12 -2.39
CA PHE A 191 9.75 1.75 -1.15
C PHE A 191 9.68 0.25 -0.89
N GLY A 192 8.54 -0.40 -1.16
CA GLY A 192 8.40 -1.85 -1.04
C GLY A 192 9.36 -2.62 -1.92
N GLU A 193 9.52 -2.22 -3.18
CA GLU A 193 10.48 -2.83 -4.10
C GLU A 193 11.94 -2.62 -3.65
N MET A 194 12.26 -1.44 -3.10
CA MET A 194 13.59 -1.17 -2.52
C MET A 194 13.86 -2.02 -1.27
N MET A 195 12.86 -2.15 -0.39
CA MET A 195 12.98 -3.00 0.80
C MET A 195 13.14 -4.47 0.43
N ALA A 196 12.41 -4.95 -0.59
CA ALA A 196 12.58 -6.30 -1.13
C ALA A 196 14.00 -6.51 -1.66
N LYS A 197 14.53 -5.55 -2.41
CA LYS A 197 15.91 -5.61 -2.91
C LYS A 197 16.97 -5.66 -1.80
N MET A 198 16.70 -5.01 -0.67
CA MET A 198 17.57 -5.01 0.51
C MET A 198 17.36 -6.20 1.47
N GLY A 199 16.38 -7.07 1.21
CA GLY A 199 16.01 -8.17 2.10
C GLY A 199 15.27 -7.74 3.38
N ILE A 200 14.74 -6.53 3.42
CA ILE A 200 14.06 -5.97 4.58
C ILE A 200 12.56 -5.75 4.38
N LEU A 201 11.96 -6.27 3.30
CA LEU A 201 10.51 -6.15 3.10
C LEU A 201 9.77 -6.71 4.32
N ALA A 202 8.82 -5.93 4.83
CA ALA A 202 8.10 -6.27 6.05
C ALA A 202 6.66 -5.80 5.96
N LEU A 203 5.77 -6.52 6.63
CA LEU A 203 4.36 -6.18 6.70
C LEU A 203 4.18 -4.94 7.60
N PRO A 204 3.51 -3.87 7.12
CA PRO A 204 3.16 -2.73 7.96
C PRO A 204 2.31 -3.14 9.15
N ARG A 205 2.47 -2.46 10.30
CA ARG A 205 1.65 -2.73 11.50
C ARG A 205 0.16 -2.53 11.22
N GLU A 206 -0.68 -3.22 11.99
CA GLU A 206 -2.14 -3.09 11.85
C GLU A 206 -2.61 -1.70 12.30
N LEU A 207 -3.60 -1.14 11.59
CA LEU A 207 -4.17 0.16 11.93
C LEU A 207 -5.29 0.03 12.96
N HIS A 208 -5.14 0.73 14.07
CA HIS A 208 -6.20 0.86 15.06
C HIS A 208 -7.20 1.95 14.63
N PRO A 209 -8.51 1.85 14.97
CA PRO A 209 -9.51 2.89 14.65
C PRO A 209 -9.10 4.33 14.96
N ARG A 210 -8.40 4.54 16.07
CA ARG A 210 -7.87 5.86 16.46
C ARG A 210 -6.91 6.51 15.45
N THR A 211 -6.34 5.72 14.54
CA THR A 211 -5.43 6.20 13.49
C THR A 211 -6.19 6.79 12.31
N TYR A 212 -7.30 6.16 11.88
CA TYR A 212 -8.03 6.56 10.67
C TYR A 212 -9.36 7.27 10.92
N VAL A 213 -9.90 7.18 12.14
CA VAL A 213 -11.06 7.98 12.56
C VAL A 213 -10.55 9.36 13.02
N ILE A 214 -10.44 10.28 12.05
CA ILE A 214 -9.92 11.63 12.28
C ILE A 214 -11.00 12.53 12.92
N GLU A 215 -10.80 12.92 14.17
CA GLU A 215 -11.69 13.83 14.92
C GLU A 215 -11.47 15.31 14.56
N ASP A 216 -10.23 15.68 14.23
CA ASP A 216 -9.84 17.05 13.87
C ASP A 216 -9.09 17.04 12.54
N MET A 217 -9.85 17.29 11.48
CA MET A 217 -9.37 17.22 10.10
C MET A 217 -8.40 18.37 9.77
N GLU A 218 -8.61 19.56 10.34
CA GLU A 218 -7.69 20.68 10.15
C GLU A 218 -6.32 20.35 10.76
N LYS A 219 -6.31 19.85 12.01
CA LYS A 219 -5.08 19.44 12.67
C LYS A 219 -4.37 18.32 11.92
N PHE A 220 -5.13 17.32 11.45
CA PHE A 220 -4.55 16.23 10.66
C PHE A 220 -3.84 16.76 9.40
N LEU A 221 -4.48 17.62 8.60
CA LEU A 221 -3.88 18.16 7.38
C LEU A 221 -2.66 19.05 7.66
N ARG A 222 -2.73 19.88 8.71
CA ARG A 222 -1.60 20.73 9.11
C ARG A 222 -0.40 19.90 9.57
N ASN A 223 -0.65 18.84 10.35
CA ASN A 223 0.39 17.91 10.76
C ASN A 223 0.96 17.16 9.56
N GLY A 224 0.11 16.68 8.65
CA GLY A 224 0.53 16.04 7.41
C GLY A 224 1.44 16.92 6.58
N ILE A 225 1.10 18.21 6.38
CA ILE A 225 1.98 19.16 5.67
C ILE A 225 3.36 19.27 6.34
N VAL A 226 3.41 19.33 7.68
CA VAL A 226 4.70 19.38 8.40
C VAL A 226 5.47 18.06 8.23
N GLU A 227 4.78 16.93 8.21
CA GLU A 227 5.36 15.61 7.99
C GLU A 227 5.98 15.50 6.59
N GLU A 228 5.30 15.96 5.54
CA GLU A 228 5.85 15.95 4.19
C GLU A 228 7.04 16.93 4.01
N GLU A 229 7.04 18.09 4.68
CA GLU A 229 8.20 18.99 4.69
C GLU A 229 9.41 18.34 5.38
N ASN A 230 9.18 17.54 6.43
CA ASN A 230 10.25 16.76 7.07
C ASN A 230 10.74 15.62 6.16
N ALA A 231 9.82 14.91 5.49
CA ALA A 231 10.15 13.84 4.55
C ALA A 231 10.98 14.38 3.37
N LYS A 232 10.66 15.58 2.86
CA LYS A 232 11.47 16.28 1.85
C LYS A 232 12.89 16.52 2.33
N GLU A 233 13.06 17.05 3.54
CA GLU A 233 14.39 17.30 4.11
C GLU A 233 15.18 16.00 4.32
N GLU A 234 14.52 14.91 4.73
CA GLU A 234 15.17 13.61 4.87
C GLU A 234 15.58 13.02 3.51
N CYS A 235 14.71 13.09 2.49
CA CYS A 235 15.04 12.73 1.11
C CYS A 235 16.24 13.53 0.58
N ARG A 236 16.31 14.84 0.87
CA ARG A 236 17.45 15.68 0.48
C ARG A 236 18.74 15.20 1.16
N ARG A 237 18.71 14.94 2.46
CA ARG A 237 19.87 14.42 3.22
C ARG A 237 20.34 13.07 2.70
N LEU A 238 19.42 12.15 2.42
CA LEU A 238 19.73 10.86 1.83
C LEU A 238 20.33 11.01 0.43
N SER A 239 19.74 11.86 -0.42
CA SER A 239 20.24 12.14 -1.76
C SER A 239 21.69 12.67 -1.75
N GLU A 240 22.03 13.55 -0.80
CA GLU A 240 23.38 14.11 -0.62
C GLU A 240 24.38 13.13 0.00
N ALA A 241 23.91 12.23 0.86
CA ALA A 241 24.76 11.28 1.58
C ALA A 241 25.06 10.01 0.76
N VAL A 242 24.17 9.61 -0.15
CA VAL A 242 24.27 8.37 -0.92
C VAL A 242 25.22 8.53 -2.12
N THR A 243 26.12 7.56 -2.30
CA THR A 243 27.12 7.53 -3.38
C THR A 243 26.60 6.90 -4.68
N ASP A 244 25.47 6.20 -4.62
CA ASP A 244 24.78 5.62 -5.78
C ASP A 244 23.97 6.72 -6.51
N GLU A 245 24.38 7.06 -7.74
CA GLU A 245 23.74 8.13 -8.53
C GLU A 245 22.25 7.86 -8.82
N LYS A 246 21.85 6.59 -9.01
CA LYS A 246 20.45 6.26 -9.31
C LYS A 246 19.58 6.42 -8.07
N LEU A 247 20.09 5.98 -6.93
CA LEU A 247 19.42 6.12 -5.65
C LEU A 247 19.35 7.59 -5.20
N SER A 248 20.42 8.35 -5.44
CA SER A 248 20.44 9.80 -5.20
C SER A 248 19.39 10.53 -6.07
N ALA A 249 19.34 10.23 -7.37
CA ALA A 249 18.34 10.78 -8.29
C ALA A 249 16.90 10.36 -7.95
N PHE A 250 16.72 9.13 -7.44
CA PHE A 250 15.42 8.67 -6.95
C PHE A 250 14.94 9.51 -5.76
N PHE A 251 15.80 9.79 -4.78
CA PHE A 251 15.42 10.63 -3.64
C PHE A 251 15.16 12.09 -4.02
N GLU A 252 15.90 12.62 -5.00
CA GLU A 252 15.60 13.94 -5.56
C GLU A 252 14.22 13.94 -6.23
N PHE A 253 13.92 12.90 -7.02
CA PHE A 253 12.61 12.74 -7.64
C PHE A 253 11.46 12.66 -6.61
N ILE A 254 11.59 11.83 -5.57
CA ILE A 254 10.59 11.71 -4.49
C ILE A 254 10.43 13.05 -3.74
N ASN A 255 11.53 13.74 -3.44
CA ASN A 255 11.46 15.07 -2.80
C ASN A 255 10.54 16.03 -3.58
N TYR A 256 10.61 16.03 -4.91
CA TYR A 256 9.73 16.86 -5.72
C TYR A 256 8.26 16.38 -5.67
N GLN A 257 8.02 15.06 -5.68
CA GLN A 257 6.66 14.49 -5.57
C GLN A 257 5.96 14.91 -4.29
N GLU A 258 6.64 14.96 -3.14
CA GLU A 258 6.05 15.40 -1.87
C GLU A 258 5.43 16.81 -1.91
N SER A 259 5.88 17.65 -2.85
CA SER A 259 5.27 18.97 -3.06
C SER A 259 3.81 18.86 -3.51
N TYR A 260 3.45 17.81 -4.28
CA TYR A 260 2.07 17.57 -4.68
C TYR A 260 1.19 17.23 -3.47
N HIS A 261 1.65 16.36 -2.57
CA HIS A 261 0.93 16.06 -1.32
C HIS A 261 0.62 17.33 -0.52
N ILE A 262 1.63 18.18 -0.35
CA ILE A 262 1.51 19.47 0.36
C ILE A 262 0.45 20.36 -0.30
N GLU A 263 0.48 20.52 -1.62
CA GLU A 263 -0.48 21.36 -2.33
C GLU A 263 -1.90 20.80 -2.29
N ILE A 264 -2.07 19.47 -2.36
CA ILE A 264 -3.38 18.82 -2.21
C ILE A 264 -3.93 19.03 -0.78
N MET A 265 -3.09 18.88 0.25
CA MET A 265 -3.50 19.13 1.64
C MET A 265 -3.84 20.59 1.91
N LYS A 266 -3.11 21.55 1.32
CA LYS A 266 -3.45 22.98 1.37
C LYS A 266 -4.81 23.25 0.72
N LYS A 267 -5.05 22.68 -0.47
CA LYS A 267 -6.35 22.79 -1.16
C LYS A 267 -7.48 22.21 -0.31
N LEU A 268 -7.24 21.06 0.32
CA LEU A 268 -8.18 20.48 1.28
C LEU A 268 -8.49 21.49 2.40
N LEU A 269 -7.48 22.07 3.07
CA LEU A 269 -7.67 23.05 4.15
C LEU A 269 -8.57 24.25 3.77
N GLU A 270 -8.61 24.64 2.50
CA GLU A 270 -9.45 25.73 2.01
C GLU A 270 -10.96 25.40 2.00
N GLU A 271 -11.33 24.12 1.87
CA GLU A 271 -12.73 23.69 1.78
C GLU A 271 -13.52 23.99 3.07
N ARG A 272 -12.86 24.07 4.24
CA ARG A 272 -13.42 24.39 5.59
C ARG A 272 -14.66 23.61 6.04
N LEU A 273 -15.16 22.67 5.24
CA LEU A 273 -16.35 21.86 5.49
C LEU A 273 -15.95 20.41 5.70
N TRP A 274 -15.48 20.12 6.91
CA TRP A 274 -15.18 18.76 7.35
C TRP A 274 -16.37 18.25 8.14
N ASN A 275 -17.29 17.54 7.47
CA ASN A 275 -18.28 16.76 8.20
C ASN A 275 -17.53 15.59 8.86
N ASN A 276 -17.63 15.51 10.18
CA ASN A 276 -17.14 14.39 10.99
C ASN A 276 -18.20 13.29 11.06
#